data_AF-A0A559J1V0-F1
#
_entry.id   AF-A0A559J1V0-F1
#
_cell.length_a   1.000
_cell.length_b   1.000
_cell.length_c   1.000
_cell.angle_alpha   90.00
_cell.angle_beta   90.00
_cell.angle_gamma   90.00
#
_symmetry.space_group_name_H-M   'P 1'
#
loop_
_entity.id
_entity.type
_entity.pdbx_description
1 polymer ?
#
loop_
_entity_poly.entity_id
_entity_poly.type
_entity_poly.pdbx_seq_one_letter_code
_entity_poly.pdbx_strand_id
1 'polypeptide(L)'
;MIRKGYFIDKEKKRIYNDELIVSSKIYADYPSLQELEQMIFNGEVEEIFICNYQTGQKCELERLSINDFKADWNVKYENNISLDDEAYLDDFPNGYCFFVELWESEKGIPVLVLFYCH
;
A
#
# COMPACT_ATOMS: atom_id res chain seq x y z
N MET A 1 3.48 23.48 -10.62
CA MET A 1 3.54 23.36 -9.15
C MET A 1 4.02 21.96 -8.84
N ILE A 2 5.15 21.81 -8.16
CA ILE A 2 5.59 20.50 -7.66
C ILE A 2 4.61 20.13 -6.55
N ARG A 3 3.75 19.12 -6.79
CA ARG A 3 2.91 18.54 -5.74
C ARG A 3 3.87 17.98 -4.70
N LYS A 4 3.82 18.53 -3.49
CA LYS A 4 4.59 18.01 -2.36
C LYS A 4 3.95 16.72 -1.87
N GLY A 5 4.72 15.66 -1.67
CA GLY A 5 4.24 14.41 -1.09
C GLY A 5 4.75 13.15 -1.75
N TYR A 6 4.17 12.03 -1.34
CA TYR A 6 4.58 10.70 -1.78
C TYR A 6 3.87 10.32 -3.08
N PHE A 7 4.59 9.69 -4.00
CA PHE A 7 3.99 9.16 -5.23
C PHE A 7 4.79 7.99 -5.80
N ILE A 8 4.10 7.11 -6.54
CA ILE A 8 4.73 6.09 -7.40
C ILE A 8 4.87 6.65 -8.81
N ASP A 9 6.07 6.60 -9.35
CA ASP A 9 6.33 6.73 -10.78
C ASP A 9 6.20 5.34 -11.41
N LYS A 10 5.16 5.12 -12.22
CA LYS A 10 4.85 3.81 -12.81
C LYS A 10 5.88 3.37 -13.86
N GLU A 11 6.47 4.33 -14.60
CA GLU A 11 7.47 4.03 -15.63
C GLU A 11 8.78 3.58 -14.98
N LYS A 12 9.21 4.30 -13.94
CA LYS A 12 10.45 3.99 -13.22
C LYS A 12 10.30 2.88 -12.20
N LYS A 13 9.06 2.53 -11.83
CA LYS A 13 8.71 1.63 -10.72
C LYS A 13 9.42 2.03 -9.44
N ARG A 14 9.19 3.26 -8.97
CA ARG A 14 9.78 3.80 -7.73
C ARG A 14 8.78 4.63 -6.95
N ILE A 15 8.88 4.57 -5.62
CA ILE A 15 8.22 5.50 -4.71
C ILE A 15 9.17 6.68 -4.48
N TYR A 16 8.63 7.88 -4.61
CA TYR A 16 9.30 9.12 -4.26
C TYR A 16 8.57 9.82 -3.11
N ASN A 17 9.32 10.57 -2.33
CA ASN A 17 8.84 11.68 -1.53
C ASN A 17 9.47 12.95 -2.12
N ASP A 18 8.70 13.71 -2.88
CA ASP A 18 9.20 14.81 -3.70
C ASP A 18 10.31 14.34 -4.67
N GLU A 19 11.57 14.67 -4.37
CA GLU A 19 12.74 14.33 -5.19
C GLU A 19 13.53 13.14 -4.60
N LEU A 20 13.21 12.71 -3.38
CA LEU A 20 13.90 11.64 -2.69
C LEU A 20 13.28 10.28 -3.04
N ILE A 21 14.12 9.30 -3.34
CA ILE A 21 13.67 7.92 -3.54
C ILE A 21 13.39 7.31 -2.17
N VAL A 22 12.17 6.81 -1.98
CA VAL A 22 11.76 6.07 -0.76
C VAL A 22 11.94 4.57 -0.99
N SER A 23 11.59 4.11 -2.19
CA SER A 23 11.77 2.72 -2.62
C SER A 23 11.99 2.66 -4.12
N SER A 24 12.85 1.74 -4.56
CA SER A 24 13.10 1.48 -5.98
C SER A 24 12.88 0.02 -6.37
N LYS A 25 12.24 -0.76 -5.51
CA LYS A 25 12.11 -2.21 -5.67
C LYS A 25 10.81 -2.70 -5.05
N ILE A 26 10.14 -3.59 -5.79
CA ILE A 26 9.00 -4.36 -5.28
C ILE A 26 9.55 -5.44 -4.34
N TYR A 27 8.93 -5.59 -3.18
CA TYR A 27 9.29 -6.64 -2.23
C TYR A 27 9.06 -8.00 -2.88
N ALA A 28 10.01 -8.92 -2.73
CA ALA A 28 10.04 -10.14 -3.54
C ALA A 28 8.92 -11.14 -3.18
N ASP A 29 8.48 -11.12 -1.92
CA ASP A 29 7.53 -12.09 -1.38
C ASP A 29 6.13 -11.46 -1.25
N TYR A 30 5.11 -12.21 -1.65
CA TYR A 30 3.71 -11.86 -1.44
C TYR A 30 3.20 -12.67 -0.24
N PRO A 31 3.07 -12.05 0.95
CA PRO A 31 2.56 -12.74 2.12
C PRO A 31 1.07 -13.06 1.96
N SER A 32 0.62 -14.13 2.63
CA SER A 32 -0.80 -14.33 2.91
C SER A 32 -1.36 -13.20 3.78
N LEU A 33 -2.69 -13.06 3.86
CA LEU A 33 -3.32 -12.01 4.67
C LEU A 33 -2.93 -12.11 6.15
N GLN A 34 -2.81 -13.35 6.67
CA GLN A 34 -2.38 -13.60 8.04
C GLN A 34 -0.91 -13.19 8.26
N GLU A 35 -0.03 -13.47 7.32
CA GLU A 35 1.37 -13.05 7.39
C GLU A 35 1.49 -11.52 7.29
N LEU A 36 0.71 -10.89 6.42
CA LEU A 36 0.64 -9.44 6.29
C LEU A 36 0.19 -8.77 7.60
N GLU A 37 -0.85 -9.32 8.24
CA GLU A 37 -1.29 -8.89 9.57
C GLU A 37 -0.13 -8.98 10.57
N GLN A 38 0.53 -10.14 10.67
CA GLN A 38 1.64 -10.34 11.59
C GLN A 38 2.77 -9.35 11.36
N MET A 39 3.18 -9.14 10.10
CA MET A 39 4.22 -8.16 9.75
C MET A 39 3.87 -6.75 10.23
N ILE A 40 2.61 -6.33 10.05
CA ILE A 40 2.13 -5.01 10.48
C ILE A 40 2.15 -4.92 12.01
N PHE A 41 1.57 -5.91 12.70
CA PHE A 41 1.44 -5.90 14.16
C PHE A 41 2.79 -6.04 14.88
N ASN A 42 3.73 -6.80 14.32
CA ASN A 42 5.09 -6.98 14.84
C ASN A 42 6.03 -5.79 14.55
N GLY A 43 5.61 -4.84 13.71
CA GLY A 43 6.43 -3.67 13.36
C GLY A 43 7.51 -3.95 12.31
N GLU A 44 7.27 -4.94 11.46
CA GLU A 44 8.16 -5.31 10.35
C GLU A 44 7.92 -4.43 9.12
N VAL A 45 6.81 -3.69 9.08
CA VAL A 45 6.49 -2.69 8.04
C VAL A 45 6.93 -1.29 8.49
N GLU A 46 7.76 -0.63 7.68
CA GLU A 46 8.32 0.70 7.98
C GLU A 46 7.29 1.81 7.78
N GLU A 47 6.59 1.80 6.63
CA GLU A 47 5.58 2.79 6.27
C GLU A 47 4.38 2.13 5.59
N ILE A 48 3.20 2.73 5.78
CA ILE A 48 1.95 2.33 5.12
C ILE A 48 1.44 3.52 4.33
N PHE A 49 1.10 3.29 3.07
CA PHE A 49 0.53 4.28 2.17
C PHE A 49 -0.81 3.81 1.63
N ILE A 50 -1.66 4.76 1.29
CA ILE A 50 -2.87 4.55 0.51
C ILE A 50 -2.82 5.39 -0.77
N CYS A 51 -3.15 4.75 -1.89
CA CYS A 51 -3.36 5.37 -3.18
C CYS A 51 -4.87 5.52 -3.41
N ASN A 52 -5.36 6.75 -3.28
CA ASN A 52 -6.75 7.11 -3.57
C ASN A 52 -6.92 7.69 -4.99
N TYR A 53 -5.81 8.09 -5.62
CA TYR A 53 -5.82 8.71 -6.94
C TYR A 53 -4.65 8.22 -7.78
N GLN A 54 -4.95 7.67 -8.95
CA GLN A 54 -3.96 7.23 -9.92
C GLN A 54 -4.28 7.70 -11.33
N THR A 55 -3.23 7.98 -12.08
CA THR A 55 -3.24 8.26 -13.51
C THR A 55 -2.50 7.14 -14.25
N GLY A 56 -2.43 7.23 -15.58
CA GLY A 56 -1.64 6.30 -16.38
C GLY A 56 -0.14 6.30 -16.02
N GLN A 57 0.38 7.39 -15.47
CA GLN A 57 1.82 7.55 -15.21
C GLN A 57 2.20 7.57 -13.72
N LYS A 58 1.27 7.96 -12.85
CA LYS A 58 1.56 8.19 -11.42
C LYS A 58 0.45 7.73 -10.50
N CYS A 59 0.83 7.25 -9.32
CA CYS A 59 -0.07 7.04 -8.18
C CYS A 59 0.27 8.03 -7.08
N GLU A 60 -0.70 8.79 -6.59
CA GLU A 60 -0.49 9.69 -5.47
C GLU A 60 -0.72 8.93 -4.16
N LEU A 61 0.25 9.03 -3.26
CA LEU A 61 0.25 8.28 -2.01
C LEU A 61 0.03 9.22 -0.84
N GLU A 62 -0.89 8.82 0.03
CA GLU A 62 -1.10 9.41 1.35
C GLU A 62 -0.52 8.46 2.39
N ARG A 63 0.32 8.99 3.28
CA ARG A 63 0.90 8.20 4.38
C ARG A 63 -0.17 7.96 5.44
N LEU A 64 -0.34 6.71 5.84
CA LEU A 64 -1.17 6.32 6.97
C LEU A 64 -0.34 6.20 8.24
N SER A 65 -0.94 6.58 9.36
CA SER A 65 -0.43 6.25 10.69
C SER A 65 -0.56 4.75 10.91
N ILE A 66 0.55 4.07 11.23
CA ILE A 66 0.54 2.62 11.53
C ILE A 66 -0.39 2.30 12.70
N ASN A 67 -0.47 3.18 13.70
CA ASN A 67 -1.34 2.96 14.85
C ASN A 67 -2.82 3.08 14.47
N ASP A 68 -3.17 4.06 13.65
CA ASP A 68 -4.55 4.23 13.19
C ASP A 68 -4.94 3.07 12.25
N PHE A 69 -4.02 2.66 11.37
CA PHE A 69 -4.20 1.49 10.52
C PHE A 69 -4.46 0.21 11.33
N LYS A 70 -3.68 -0.04 12.38
CA LYS A 70 -3.89 -1.17 13.31
C LYS A 70 -5.23 -1.08 14.03
N ALA A 71 -5.62 0.10 14.47
CA ALA A 71 -6.91 0.31 15.15
C ALA A 71 -8.10 -0.01 14.23
N ASP A 72 -7.95 0.30 12.94
CA ASP A 72 -8.99 0.08 11.93
C ASP A 72 -8.90 -1.30 11.23
N TRP A 73 -7.93 -2.15 11.59
CA TRP A 73 -7.64 -3.41 10.88
C TRP A 73 -8.88 -4.30 10.70
N ASN A 74 -9.48 -4.73 11.81
CA ASN A 74 -10.61 -5.67 11.81
C ASN A 74 -11.91 -5.07 11.26
N VAL A 75 -12.02 -3.74 11.20
CA VAL A 75 -13.26 -3.05 10.81
C VAL A 75 -13.25 -2.58 9.36
N LYS A 76 -12.07 -2.20 8.84
CA LYS A 76 -11.94 -1.57 7.53
C LYS A 76 -11.12 -2.38 6.55
N TYR A 77 -10.05 -3.04 7.01
CA TYR A 77 -9.01 -3.58 6.13
C TYR A 77 -9.07 -5.09 5.95
N GLU A 78 -9.11 -5.87 7.02
CA GLU A 78 -9.00 -7.35 6.98
C GLU A 78 -9.93 -7.99 5.93
N ASN A 79 -11.21 -7.61 5.94
CA ASN A 79 -12.23 -8.19 5.05
C ASN A 79 -12.33 -7.48 3.69
N ASN A 80 -11.55 -6.43 3.46
CA ASN A 80 -11.54 -5.65 2.21
C ASN A 80 -10.19 -5.66 1.51
N ILE A 81 -9.22 -6.47 1.94
CA ILE A 81 -7.95 -6.62 1.24
C ILE A 81 -8.07 -7.74 0.21
N SER A 82 -7.67 -7.44 -1.02
CA SER A 82 -7.42 -8.44 -2.06
C SER A 82 -5.92 -8.57 -2.29
N LEU A 83 -5.42 -9.81 -2.28
CA LEU A 83 -4.04 -10.15 -2.59
C LEU A 83 -3.88 -10.69 -4.02
N ASP A 84 -5.00 -10.87 -4.73
CA ASP A 84 -5.04 -11.30 -6.12
C ASP A 84 -4.96 -10.08 -7.06
N ASP A 85 -4.57 -10.31 -8.32
CA ASP A 85 -4.48 -9.26 -9.34
C ASP A 85 -5.84 -8.73 -9.82
N GLU A 86 -6.91 -9.48 -9.56
CA GLU A 86 -8.28 -9.17 -9.94
C GLU A 86 -9.25 -9.46 -8.79
N ALA A 87 -10.31 -8.66 -8.66
CA ALA A 87 -11.28 -8.81 -7.59
C ALA A 87 -12.67 -8.37 -8.05
N TYR A 88 -13.72 -9.14 -7.69
CA TYR A 88 -15.10 -8.73 -7.90
C TYR A 88 -15.58 -7.95 -6.67
N LEU A 89 -15.99 -6.69 -6.85
CA LEU A 89 -16.36 -5.82 -5.72
C LEU A 89 -17.56 -6.35 -4.92
N ASP A 90 -18.43 -7.14 -5.56
CA ASP A 90 -19.58 -7.79 -4.89
C ASP A 90 -19.15 -8.84 -3.83
N ASP A 91 -17.91 -9.32 -3.89
CA ASP A 91 -17.36 -10.26 -2.90
C ASP A 91 -16.89 -9.54 -1.62
N PHE A 92 -16.81 -8.20 -1.63
CA PHE A 92 -16.29 -7.41 -0.52
C PHE A 92 -17.38 -6.63 0.21
N PRO A 93 -17.27 -6.50 1.55
CA PRO A 93 -18.15 -5.65 2.33
C PRO A 93 -18.24 -4.22 1.78
N ASN A 94 -19.48 -3.73 1.61
CA ASN A 94 -19.76 -2.38 1.13
C ASN A 94 -19.26 -2.07 -0.30
N GLY A 95 -18.90 -3.09 -1.09
CA GLY A 95 -18.60 -2.93 -2.52
C GLY A 95 -17.25 -2.26 -2.81
N TYR A 96 -16.26 -2.38 -1.92
CA TYR A 96 -14.93 -1.84 -2.16
C TYR A 96 -13.84 -2.81 -1.70
N CYS A 97 -12.65 -2.71 -2.28
CA CYS A 97 -11.47 -3.44 -1.81
C CYS A 97 -10.18 -2.59 -1.86
N PHE A 98 -9.12 -3.12 -1.26
CA PHE A 98 -7.76 -2.62 -1.32
C PHE A 98 -6.88 -3.70 -1.93
N PHE A 99 -6.28 -3.41 -3.08
CA PHE A 99 -5.16 -4.22 -3.57
C PHE A 99 -3.90 -3.84 -2.80
N VAL A 100 -3.08 -4.83 -2.48
CA VAL A 100 -1.86 -4.65 -1.70
C VAL A 100 -0.63 -4.83 -2.57
N GLU A 101 0.29 -3.88 -2.53
CA GLU A 101 1.66 -4.08 -3.00
C GLU A 101 2.64 -3.84 -1.84
N LEU A 102 3.61 -4.74 -1.71
CA LEU A 102 4.76 -4.53 -0.84
C LEU A 102 5.95 -4.00 -1.65
N TRP A 103 6.55 -2.94 -1.13
CA TRP A 103 7.75 -2.31 -1.64
C TRP A 103 8.88 -2.50 -0.65
N GLU A 104 10.12 -2.44 -1.12
CA GLU A 104 11.31 -2.57 -0.28
C GLU A 104 11.96 -1.18 -0.13
N SER A 105 12.04 -0.65 1.10
CA SER A 105 12.73 0.62 1.33
C SER A 105 14.24 0.48 1.06
N GLU A 106 14.98 1.59 1.01
CA GLU A 106 16.44 1.55 0.84
C GLU A 106 17.17 0.75 1.94
N LYS A 107 16.51 0.49 3.08
CA LYS A 107 17.03 -0.32 4.18
C LYS A 107 16.70 -1.81 4.05
N GLY A 108 15.96 -2.21 3.02
CA GLY A 108 15.45 -3.58 2.88
C GLY A 108 14.20 -3.87 3.71
N ILE A 109 13.54 -2.84 4.25
CA ILE A 109 12.37 -3.01 5.13
C ILE A 109 11.08 -2.87 4.28
N PRO A 110 10.08 -3.74 4.47
CA PRO A 110 8.78 -3.63 3.80
C PRO A 110 8.10 -2.28 3.97
N VAL A 111 7.56 -1.77 2.87
CA VAL A 111 6.67 -0.61 2.77
C VAL A 111 5.36 -1.10 2.15
N LEU A 112 4.25 -0.88 2.84
CA LEU A 112 2.93 -1.33 2.40
C LEU A 112 2.25 -0.22 1.60
N VAL A 113 1.76 -0.54 0.40
CA VAL A 113 0.93 0.36 -0.41
C VAL A 113 -0.43 -0.30 -0.66
N LEU A 114 -1.49 0.44 -0.33
CA LEU A 114 -2.88 0.04 -0.54
C LEU A 114 -3.45 0.81 -1.73
N PHE A 115 -4.03 0.12 -2.70
CA PHE A 115 -4.73 0.73 -3.82
C PHE A 115 -6.23 0.56 -3.62
N TYR A 116 -6.91 1.67 -3.33
CA TYR A 116 -8.36 1.65 -3.12
C TYR A 116 -9.11 1.46 -4.44
N CYS A 117 -10.07 0.55 -4.43
CA CYS A 117 -10.98 0.27 -5.54
C CYS A 117 -12.42 0.22 -5.02
N HIS A 118 -13.33 0.92 -5.70
CA HIS A 118 -14.77 0.98 -5.44
C HIS A 118 -15.48 1.23 -6.78
#